data_AF-A0A2S8ZF10-F1
#
_entry.id   AF-A0A2S8ZF10-F1
#
_cell.length_a   1.000
_cell.length_b   1.000
_cell.length_c   1.000
_cell.angle_alpha   90.00
_cell.angle_beta   90.00
_cell.angle_gamma   90.00
#
_symmetry.space_group_name_H-M   'P 1'
#
loop_
_entity.id
_entity.type
_entity.pdbx_description
1 polymer ?
#
loop_
_entity_poly.entity_id
_entity_poly.type
_entity_poly.pdbx_seq_one_letter_code
_entity_poly.pdbx_strand_id
1 'polypeptide(L)'
;MKKMRKIALPLAILLIGAGSAYATNVASETKKADIPGWKIDLENPEQPCVMTSQLCTTDNTGIVCTVSDASGVHDLYESSCETELFRIP
;
A
#
# COMPACT_ATOMS: atom_id res chain seq x y z
N MET A 1 20.52 52.80 -29.07
CA MET A 1 19.57 52.51 -27.96
C MET A 1 19.47 51.01 -27.74
N LYS A 2 19.44 50.62 -26.47
CA LYS A 2 19.47 49.26 -25.93
C LYS A 2 18.07 48.63 -26.01
N LYS A 3 17.96 47.38 -26.50
CA LYS A 3 17.14 46.30 -25.92
C LYS A 3 17.14 45.06 -26.82
N MET A 4 17.97 44.08 -26.46
CA MET A 4 17.75 42.68 -26.81
C MET A 4 16.43 42.23 -26.19
N ARG A 5 15.41 41.98 -27.04
CA ARG A 5 14.18 41.30 -26.62
C ARG A 5 14.44 39.80 -26.74
N LYS A 6 14.41 39.16 -25.58
CA LYS A 6 14.71 37.74 -25.37
C LYS A 6 13.74 36.86 -26.16
N ILE A 7 14.31 36.04 -27.02
CA ILE A 7 13.75 34.78 -27.49
C ILE A 7 13.69 33.86 -26.28
N ALA A 8 12.48 33.51 -25.83
CA ALA A 8 12.22 32.33 -25.00
C ALA A 8 10.73 32.30 -24.70
N LEU A 9 9.95 31.57 -25.49
CA LEU A 9 9.37 30.31 -25.01
C LEU A 9 8.42 29.77 -26.08
N PRO A 10 8.84 28.74 -26.84
CA PRO A 10 7.92 27.84 -27.49
C PRO A 10 7.48 26.81 -26.44
N LEU A 11 6.18 26.73 -26.14
CA LEU A 11 5.51 25.48 -25.72
C LEU A 11 4.01 25.75 -25.56
N ALA A 12 3.36 26.14 -26.65
CA ALA A 12 2.03 25.59 -26.90
C ALA A 12 2.21 24.06 -27.02
N ILE A 13 1.22 23.28 -26.57
CA ILE A 13 1.17 21.80 -26.60
C ILE A 13 1.65 21.12 -25.31
N LEU A 14 0.87 21.29 -24.24
CA LEU A 14 0.60 20.22 -23.28
C LEU A 14 -0.92 20.19 -23.12
N LEU A 15 -1.63 19.67 -24.13
CA LEU A 15 -2.29 18.36 -24.00
C LEU A 15 -2.92 18.20 -22.61
N ILE A 16 -4.03 18.92 -22.40
CA ILE A 16 -5.04 18.56 -21.40
C ILE A 16 -5.71 17.30 -21.95
N GLY A 17 -5.01 16.18 -21.88
CA GLY A 17 -5.59 14.86 -21.95
C GLY A 17 -6.20 14.60 -20.59
N ALA A 18 -7.51 14.79 -20.45
CA ALA A 18 -8.27 14.26 -19.33
C ALA A 18 -8.31 12.73 -19.47
N GLY A 19 -7.20 12.08 -19.11
CA GLY A 19 -7.18 10.65 -18.82
C GLY A 19 -7.54 10.49 -17.36
N SER A 20 -8.81 10.18 -17.06
CA SER A 20 -9.21 9.65 -15.77
C SER A 20 -8.66 8.22 -15.63
N ALA A 21 -7.36 8.10 -15.40
CA ALA A 21 -6.80 6.92 -14.77
C ALA A 21 -6.61 7.30 -13.31
N TYR A 22 -7.24 6.55 -12.42
CA TYR A 22 -7.13 6.63 -10.97
C TYR A 22 -5.67 6.89 -10.58
N ALA A 23 -5.37 8.13 -10.21
CA ALA A 23 -4.06 8.54 -9.74
C ALA A 23 -3.91 8.07 -8.30
N THR A 24 -3.62 6.78 -8.12
CA THR A 24 -3.08 6.30 -6.87
C THR A 24 -1.63 5.88 -7.12
N ASN A 25 -0.72 6.65 -6.52
CA ASN A 25 0.69 6.34 -6.27
C ASN A 25 1.71 6.66 -7.37
N VAL A 26 2.03 7.96 -7.49
CA VAL A 26 3.39 8.40 -7.85
C VAL A 26 4.02 9.14 -6.67
N ALA A 27 4.61 8.38 -5.76
CA ALA A 27 5.66 8.88 -4.87
C ALA A 27 6.58 7.71 -4.53
N SER A 28 7.73 7.73 -5.20
CA SER A 28 8.83 6.78 -5.06
C SER A 28 9.48 6.93 -3.69
N GLU A 29 9.06 6.13 -2.72
CA GLU A 29 9.96 5.57 -1.72
C GLU A 29 9.49 4.14 -1.51
N THR A 30 10.37 3.16 -1.73
CA THR A 30 10.17 1.78 -1.26
C THR A 30 10.27 1.79 0.28
N LYS A 31 9.39 2.54 0.95
CA LYS A 31 9.10 2.30 2.35
C LYS A 31 8.35 0.99 2.36
N LYS A 32 9.07 -0.06 2.75
CA LYS A 32 8.55 -1.31 3.28
C LYS A 32 7.19 -1.03 3.90
N ALA A 33 6.12 -1.41 3.21
CA ALA A 33 4.80 -0.87 3.51
C ALA A 33 4.30 -1.56 4.78
N ASP A 34 4.24 -0.79 5.87
CA ASP A 34 3.48 -1.20 7.05
C ASP A 34 2.02 -1.26 6.62
N ILE A 35 1.48 -2.47 6.53
CA ILE A 35 0.10 -2.73 6.11
C ILE A 35 -0.68 -3.34 7.27
N PRO A 36 -2.00 -3.10 7.37
CA PRO A 36 -2.82 -3.86 8.31
C PRO A 36 -2.70 -5.35 8.02
N GLY A 37 -2.82 -6.19 9.04
CA GLY A 37 -2.86 -7.64 8.89
C GLY A 37 -4.29 -8.15 8.87
N TRP A 38 -4.54 -9.21 8.12
CA TRP A 38 -5.82 -9.89 8.07
C TRP A 38 -5.71 -11.28 8.70
N LYS A 39 -6.65 -11.65 9.56
CA LYS A 39 -6.73 -13.00 10.14
C LYS A 39 -7.75 -13.85 9.41
N ILE A 40 -7.56 -15.16 9.43
CA ILE A 40 -8.55 -16.12 8.94
C ILE A 40 -9.53 -16.44 10.08
N ASP A 41 -10.77 -16.01 9.93
CA ASP A 41 -11.89 -16.30 10.81
C ASP A 41 -12.73 -17.46 10.24
N LEU A 42 -12.62 -18.62 10.87
CA LEU A 42 -13.39 -19.82 10.49
C LEU A 42 -14.84 -19.77 10.96
N GLU A 43 -15.20 -18.85 11.85
CA GLU A 43 -16.58 -18.65 12.29
C GLU A 43 -17.43 -17.97 11.21
N ASN A 44 -16.79 -17.29 10.24
CA ASN A 44 -17.43 -16.55 9.16
C ASN A 44 -16.98 -17.06 7.78
N PRO A 45 -17.47 -18.25 7.33
CA PRO A 45 -16.99 -18.89 6.10
C PRO A 45 -17.30 -18.12 4.80
N GLU A 46 -18.27 -17.19 4.82
CA GLU A 46 -18.56 -16.33 3.66
C GLU A 46 -17.53 -15.22 3.47
N GLN A 47 -16.86 -14.80 4.56
CA GLN A 47 -15.84 -13.74 4.57
C GLN A 47 -14.75 -14.09 5.58
N PRO A 48 -13.94 -15.13 5.30
CA PRO A 48 -12.99 -15.65 6.27
C PRO A 48 -11.83 -14.68 6.53
N CYS A 49 -11.59 -13.70 5.64
CA CYS A 49 -10.46 -12.78 5.78
C CYS A 49 -10.91 -11.50 6.49
N VAL A 50 -10.60 -11.39 7.78
CA VAL A 50 -11.02 -10.28 8.63
C VAL A 50 -9.85 -9.36 8.93
N MET A 51 -10.00 -8.08 8.58
CA MET A 51 -8.98 -7.07 8.86
C MET A 51 -8.79 -6.88 10.37
N THR A 52 -7.53 -6.77 10.78
CA THR A 52 -7.14 -6.48 12.16
C THR A 52 -6.46 -5.12 12.24
N SER A 53 -6.35 -4.57 13.45
CA SER A 53 -5.62 -3.32 13.68
C SER A 53 -4.11 -3.51 13.80
N GLN A 54 -3.61 -4.74 13.73
CA GLN A 54 -2.19 -5.05 13.84
C GLN A 54 -1.50 -4.69 12.53
N LEU A 55 -0.50 -3.81 12.58
CA LEU A 55 0.34 -3.49 11.43
C LEU A 55 1.46 -4.52 11.32
N CYS A 56 1.73 -4.94 10.09
CA CYS A 56 2.73 -5.93 9.72
C CYS A 56 3.47 -5.49 8.45
N THR A 57 4.52 -6.23 8.09
CA THR A 57 5.29 -6.00 6.86
C THR A 57 5.26 -7.23 5.95
N THR A 58 5.36 -6.99 4.64
CA THR A 58 5.55 -8.05 3.64
C THR A 58 7.01 -8.52 3.57
N ASP A 59 7.93 -7.80 4.21
CA ASP A 59 9.33 -8.22 4.28
C ASP A 59 9.50 -9.40 5.22
N ASN A 60 10.11 -10.47 4.74
CA ASN A 60 10.43 -11.61 5.58
C ASN A 60 11.48 -11.25 6.65
N THR A 61 11.02 -10.93 7.86
CA THR A 61 11.85 -10.69 9.04
C THR A 61 12.18 -11.97 9.82
N GLY A 62 11.65 -13.12 9.37
CA GLY A 62 11.77 -14.42 10.05
C GLY A 62 10.83 -14.60 11.24
N ILE A 63 10.01 -13.60 11.57
CA ILE A 63 9.02 -13.68 12.64
C ILE A 63 7.65 -13.39 12.05
N VAL A 64 6.75 -14.37 12.09
CA VAL A 64 5.37 -14.22 11.61
C VAL A 64 4.64 -13.17 12.43
N CYS A 65 3.89 -12.32 11.75
CA CYS A 65 3.03 -11.35 12.38
C CYS A 65 1.78 -12.05 12.92
N THR A 66 1.48 -11.87 14.20
CA THR A 66 0.34 -12.52 14.86
C THR A 66 -0.49 -11.51 15.63
N VAL A 67 -1.77 -11.79 15.78
CA VAL A 67 -2.68 -11.10 16.70
C VAL A 67 -3.18 -12.09 17.74
N SER A 68 -3.38 -11.62 18.98
CA SER A 68 -4.02 -12.41 20.03
C SER A 68 -5.36 -11.81 20.39
N ASP A 69 -6.41 -12.61 20.34
CA ASP A 69 -7.78 -12.24 20.72
C ASP A 69 -8.45 -13.31 21.60
N ALA A 70 -9.75 -13.18 21.83
CA ALA A 70 -10.52 -14.10 22.67
C ALA A 70 -10.55 -15.54 22.12
N SER A 71 -10.35 -15.73 20.82
CA SER A 71 -10.35 -17.03 20.15
C SER A 71 -8.96 -17.65 20.08
N GLY A 72 -7.89 -16.90 20.35
CA GLY A 72 -6.52 -17.41 20.43
C GLY A 72 -5.48 -16.52 19.76
N VAL A 73 -4.39 -17.12 19.33
CA VAL A 73 -3.33 -16.47 18.55
C VAL A 73 -3.55 -16.83 17.08
N HIS A 74 -3.58 -15.81 16.21
CA HIS A 74 -3.82 -15.97 14.79
C HIS A 74 -2.69 -15.34 13.98
N ASP A 75 -2.26 -16.04 12.95
CA ASP A 75 -1.31 -15.52 11.96
C ASP A 75 -2.02 -14.49 11.07
N LEU A 76 -1.25 -13.49 10.64
CA LEU A 76 -1.75 -12.38 9.84
C LEU A 76 -1.24 -12.47 8.42
N TYR A 77 -2.13 -12.13 7.50
CA TYR A 77 -1.94 -12.23 6.06
C TYR A 77 -2.26 -10.89 5.40
N GLU A 78 -1.96 -10.76 4.10
CA GLU A 78 -2.45 -9.65 3.27
C GLU A 78 -3.98 -9.68 3.07
N SER A 79 -4.52 -8.65 2.42
CA SER A 79 -5.97 -8.46 2.23
C SER A 79 -6.73 -9.61 1.56
N SER A 80 -6.04 -10.52 0.86
CA SER A 80 -6.63 -11.72 0.26
C SER A 80 -6.47 -12.98 1.11
N CYS A 81 -5.80 -12.88 2.25
CA CYS A 81 -5.40 -14.02 3.09
C CYS A 81 -4.54 -15.07 2.37
N GLU A 82 -3.82 -14.67 1.31
CA GLU A 82 -2.94 -15.55 0.53
C GLU A 82 -1.46 -15.45 0.93
N THR A 83 -1.02 -14.25 1.30
CA THR A 83 0.37 -13.94 1.64
C THR A 83 0.52 -13.76 3.14
N GLU A 84 1.35 -14.56 3.79
CA GLU A 84 1.69 -14.39 5.21
C GLU A 84 2.51 -13.11 5.43
N LEU A 85 2.21 -12.40 6.51
CA LEU A 85 2.91 -11.19 6.92
C LEU A 85 3.85 -11.44 8.08
N PHE A 86 4.86 -10.57 8.18
CA PHE A 86 5.90 -10.65 9.18
C PHE A 86 5.86 -9.46 10.13
N ARG A 87 6.40 -9.66 11.32
CA ARG A 87 6.50 -8.62 12.34
C ARG A 87 7.46 -7.53 11.86
N ILE A 88 7.05 -6.28 12.03
CA ILE A 88 7.89 -5.10 11.80
C ILE A 88 9.02 -5.10 12.86
N PRO A 89 10.30 -5.00 12.45
CA PRO A 89 11.45 -5.10 13.35
C PRO A 89 11.62 -3.89 14.28
#